data_AF-A0A3L7AMP9-F1
#
_entry.id   AF-A0A3L7AMP9-F1
#
_cell.length_a   1.000
_cell.length_b   1.000
_cell.length_c   1.000
_cell.angle_alpha   90.00
_cell.angle_beta   90.00
_cell.angle_gamma   90.00
#
_symmetry.space_group_name_H-M   'P 1'
#
loop_
_entity.id
_entity.type
_entity.pdbx_description
1 polymer ?
#
loop_
_entity_poly.entity_id
_entity_poly.type
_entity_poly.pdbx_seq_one_letter_code
_entity_poly.pdbx_strand_id
1 'polypeptide(L)' 'MSDVEALKAELKKLSAKATQSKMDLHDLSEELPINWQQIMDVAQKAHDAFAELEKKRAELKSLEAA' A
#
# COMPACT_ATOMS: atom_id res chain seq x y z
N MET A 1 12.54 14.67 -15.56
CA MET A 1 11.20 14.16 -15.21
C MET A 1 10.54 15.23 -14.37
N SER A 2 9.31 15.62 -14.69
CA SER A 2 8.57 16.52 -13.81
C SER A 2 8.25 15.82 -12.49
N ASP A 3 8.07 16.58 -11.41
CA ASP A 3 7.68 16.03 -10.11
C ASP A 3 6.41 15.16 -10.21
N VAL A 4 5.48 15.54 -11.10
CA VAL A 4 4.26 14.79 -11.40
C VAL A 4 4.55 13.41 -12.03
N GLU A 5 5.49 13.32 -12.98
CA GLU A 5 5.86 12.04 -13.60
C GLU A 5 6.56 11.10 -12.61
N ALA A 6 7.44 11.65 -11.76
CA ALA A 6 8.09 10.89 -10.71
C ALA A 6 7.06 10.34 -9.70
N LEU A 7 6.10 11.17 -9.29
CA LEU A 7 5.04 10.78 -8.37
C LEU A 7 4.10 9.72 -8.96
N LYS A 8 3.77 9.81 -10.25
CA LYS A 8 2.99 8.78 -10.96
C LYS A 8 3.72 7.43 -11.00
N ALA A 9 5.04 7.45 -11.22
CA ALA A 9 5.84 6.23 -11.19
C ALA A 9 5.92 5.62 -9.77
N GLU A 10 6.06 6.45 -8.74
CA GLU A 10 6.01 6.04 -7.33
C GLU A 10 4.66 5.42 -6.98
N LEU A 11 3.55 6.04 -7.37
CA LEU A 11 2.20 5.55 -7.15
C LEU A 11 1.96 4.16 -7.74
N LYS A 12 2.52 3.87 -8.92
CA LYS A 12 2.42 2.54 -9.53
C LYS A 12 3.12 1.48 -8.65
N LYS A 13 4.29 1.81 -8.08
CA LYS A 13 5.00 0.91 -7.15
C LYS A 13 4.22 0.71 -5.86
N LEU A 14 3.69 1.80 -5.29
CA LEU A 14 2.87 1.75 -4.07
C LEU A 14 1.59 0.94 -4.27
N SER A 15 0.94 1.05 -5.43
CA SER A 15 -0.26 0.26 -5.75
C SER A 15 0.03 -1.23 -5.82
N ALA A 16 1.17 -1.62 -6.41
CA ALA A 16 1.61 -3.01 -6.42
C ALA A 16 1.92 -3.53 -5.02
N LYS A 17 2.66 -2.74 -4.21
CA LYS A 17 2.97 -3.04 -2.80
C LYS A 17 1.71 -3.23 -1.97
N ALA A 18 0.75 -2.30 -2.04
CA ALA A 18 -0.51 -2.39 -1.29
C ALA A 18 -1.35 -3.61 -1.71
N THR A 19 -1.35 -3.95 -3.00
CA THR A 19 -2.04 -5.16 -3.49
C THR A 19 -1.37 -6.43 -2.96
N GLN A 20 -0.03 -6.49 -2.95
CA GLN A 20 0.68 -7.62 -2.38
C GLN A 20 0.41 -7.77 -0.88
N SER A 21 0.53 -6.69 -0.11
CA SER A 21 0.28 -6.74 1.34
C SER A 21 -1.16 -7.10 1.68
N LYS A 22 -2.13 -6.74 0.81
CA LYS A 22 -3.51 -7.23 0.93
C LYS A 22 -3.58 -8.75 0.76
N MET A 23 -2.93 -9.30 -0.26
CA MET A 23 -2.93 -10.75 -0.50
C MET A 23 -2.23 -11.49 0.64
N ASP A 24 -1.10 -10.98 1.11
CA ASP A 24 -0.40 -11.57 2.27
C ASP A 24 -1.30 -11.63 3.51
N LEU A 25 -2.10 -10.58 3.76
CA LEU A 25 -3.06 -10.56 4.86
C LEU A 25 -4.24 -11.51 4.66
N HIS A 26 -4.73 -11.63 3.41
CA HIS A 26 -5.77 -12.58 3.03
C HIS A 26 -5.30 -14.01 3.31
N ASP A 27 -4.14 -14.38 2.78
CA ASP A 27 -3.59 -15.73 2.87
C ASP A 27 -3.31 -16.08 4.35
N LEU A 28 -2.73 -15.15 5.12
CA LEU A 28 -2.54 -15.34 6.57
C LEU A 28 -3.87 -15.63 7.29
N SER A 29 -4.95 -14.97 6.90
CA SER A 29 -6.26 -15.13 7.51
C SER A 29 -6.89 -16.50 7.19
N GLU A 30 -6.62 -17.04 6.00
CA GLU A 30 -7.07 -18.36 5.58
C GLU A 30 -6.32 -19.50 6.28
N GLU A 31 -5.06 -19.28 6.66
CA GLU A 31 -4.19 -20.31 7.26
C GLU A 31 -4.33 -20.45 8.79
N LEU A 32 -5.12 -19.60 9.45
CA LEU A 32 -5.25 -19.63 10.91
C LEU A 32 -5.73 -21.01 11.43
N PRO A 33 -5.16 -21.52 12.55
CA PRO A 33 -4.30 -20.82 13.52
C PRO A 33 -2.80 -20.83 13.17
N ILE A 34 -2.39 -21.30 11.99
CA ILE A 34 -0.98 -21.27 11.58
C ILE A 34 -0.52 -19.80 11.49
N ASN A 35 0.69 -19.51 11.95
CA ASN A 35 1.29 -18.16 11.92
C ASN A 35 0.48 -17.05 12.62
N TRP A 36 -0.43 -17.39 13.55
CA TRP A 36 -1.27 -16.40 14.25
C TRP A 36 -0.48 -15.28 14.96
N GLN A 37 0.78 -15.53 15.32
CA GLN A 37 1.66 -14.54 15.94
C GLN A 37 2.01 -13.39 14.99
N GLN A 38 1.86 -13.57 13.66
CA GLN A 38 2.16 -12.57 12.64
C GLN A 38 0.97 -11.67 12.30
N ILE A 39 -0.21 -11.90 12.88
CA ILE A 39 -1.44 -11.16 12.54
C ILE A 39 -1.22 -9.65 12.63
N MET A 40 -0.63 -9.17 13.73
CA MET A 40 -0.39 -7.73 13.92
C MET A 40 0.59 -7.18 12.90
N ASP A 41 1.69 -7.88 12.63
CA ASP A 41 2.72 -7.41 11.70
C ASP A 41 2.20 -7.34 10.26
N VAL A 42 1.49 -8.37 9.81
CA VAL A 42 0.95 -8.43 8.44
C VAL A 42 -0.19 -7.44 8.26
N ALA A 43 -1.07 -7.30 9.25
CA ALA A 43 -2.13 -6.30 9.23
C ALA A 43 -1.57 -4.88 9.19
N GLN A 44 -0.55 -4.59 10.01
CA GLN A 44 0.10 -3.27 10.03
C GLN A 44 0.75 -2.96 8.68
N LYS A 45 1.46 -3.91 8.07
CA LYS A 45 2.06 -3.73 6.74
C LYS A 45 1.02 -3.41 5.67
N ALA A 46 -0.11 -4.14 5.66
CA ALA A 46 -1.19 -3.87 4.72
C ALA A 46 -1.78 -2.47 4.94
N HIS A 47 -2.09 -2.12 6.18
CA HIS A 47 -2.59 -0.80 6.54
C HIS A 47 -1.65 0.32 6.07
N ASP A 48 -0.37 0.23 6.41
CA ASP A 48 0.61 1.27 6.10
C ASP A 48 0.83 1.42 4.59
N ALA A 49 0.81 0.32 3.84
CA ALA A 49 0.93 0.37 2.38
C ALA A 49 -0.26 1.09 1.73
N PHE A 50 -1.49 0.89 2.22
CA PHE A 50 -2.66 1.62 1.72
C PHE A 50 -2.66 3.08 2.18
N ALA A 51 -2.30 3.37 3.43
CA ALA A 51 -2.22 4.73 3.95
C ALA A 51 -1.19 5.58 3.17
N GLU A 52 -0.01 5.00 2.88
CA GLU A 52 1.03 5.62 2.06
C GLU A 52 0.52 5.87 0.62
N LEU A 53 -0.15 4.89 0.01
CA LEU A 53 -0.73 5.01 -1.32
C LEU A 53 -1.78 6.14 -1.39
N GLU A 54 -2.69 6.22 -0.41
CA GLU A 54 -3.71 7.27 -0.37
C GLU A 54 -3.10 8.66 -0.18
N LYS A 55 -2.13 8.79 0.72
CA LYS A 55 -1.41 10.06 0.94
C LYS A 55 -0.78 10.57 -0.36
N LYS A 56 -0.10 9.69 -1.10
CA LYS A 56 0.54 10.05 -2.38
C LYS A 56 -0.46 10.35 -3.49
N ARG A 57 -1.62 9.68 -3.50
CA ARG A 57 -2.72 10.02 -4.44
C ARG A 57 -3.28 11.41 -4.16
N ALA A 58 -3.42 11.77 -2.88
CA ALA A 58 -3.86 13.11 -2.50
C ALA A 58 -2.83 14.18 -2.93
N GLU A 59 -1.54 13.93 -2.72
CA GLU A 59 -0.44 14.81 -3.16
C GLU A 59 -0.46 15.00 -4.69
N LEU A 60 -0.62 13.92 -5.46
CA LEU A 60 -0.74 13.99 -6.92
C LEU A 60 -1.90 14.89 -7.34
N LYS A 61 -3.07 14.67 -6.73
CA LYS A 61 -4.28 15.44 -7.04
C LYS A 61 -4.10 16.93 -6.72
N SER A 62 -3.39 17.27 -5.64
CA SER A 62 -3.07 18.66 -5.32
C SER A 62 -2.13 19.30 -6.33
N LEU A 63 -1.12 18.56 -6.82
CA LEU A 63 -0.19 19.05 -7.83
C LEU A 63 -0.84 19.19 -9.22
N GLU A 64 -1.79 18.32 -9.57
CA GLU A 64 -2.52 18.40 -10.85
C GLU A 64 -3.61 19.48 -10.85
N ALA A 65 -4.02 19.99 -9.68
CA ALA A 65 -5.03 21.04 -9.52
C ALA A 65 -4.44 22.46 -9.37
N ALA A 66 -3.11 22.57 -9.25
CA ALA A 66 -2.36 23.83 -9.14
C ALA A 66 -1.90 24.32 -10.52
#